data_AF-H1ZQU7-F1
#
_entry.id   AF-H1ZQU7-F1
#
_cell.length_a   1.000
_cell.length_b   1.000
_cell.length_c   1.000
_cell.angle_alpha   90.00
_cell.angle_beta   90.00
_cell.angle_gamma   90.00
#
_symmetry.space_group_name_H-M   'P 1'
#
loop_
_entity.id
_entity.type
_entity.pdbx_description
1 polymer ?
#
loop_
_entity_poly.entity_id
_entity_poly.type
_entity_poly.pdbx_seq_one_letter_code
_entity_poly.pdbx_strand_id
1 'polypeptide(L)'
;GRDIESTGFAWWSGNARLINVSGKLLGAHVAHAGIMVFWAGAMTLFEVSHFIPEKPLYEQGFILIPHLATLGWGVGPGGEIISTYPYFVVGVVHLISSAVLGIGGIYHSLLGPDTLEESFPFFGYDWRDKNKMTSILGIHLIFLGIGSYALAARCMSGNLLSYGVYDTWAPGGGDVRFVDNPTLNPFVIFGYALKSPFGGDGWIVSI
;
A
#
# COMPACT_ATOMS: atom_id res chain seq x y z
N GLY A 1 22.80 7.95 24.87
CA GLY A 1 22.28 7.13 23.76
C GLY A 1 21.78 7.93 22.56
N ARG A 2 22.04 9.25 22.49
CA ARG A 2 21.62 10.11 21.34
C ARG A 2 22.79 10.93 20.78
N ASP A 3 24.00 10.56 21.14
CA ASP A 3 25.26 11.21 20.85
C ASP A 3 26.26 10.15 20.34
N ILE A 4 27.34 10.57 19.71
CA ILE A 4 28.29 9.63 19.10
C ILE A 4 29.09 8.88 20.16
N GLU A 5 29.40 9.52 21.27
CA GLU A 5 30.22 9.00 22.36
C GLU A 5 29.56 7.80 23.03
N SER A 6 28.23 7.83 23.22
CA SER A 6 27.49 6.75 23.87
C SER A 6 27.00 5.65 22.93
N THR A 7 26.96 5.87 21.62
CA THR A 7 26.39 4.89 20.67
C THR A 7 27.34 4.43 19.58
N GLY A 8 28.48 5.11 19.39
CA GLY A 8 29.40 4.84 18.28
C GLY A 8 28.90 5.25 16.89
N PHE A 9 27.77 5.96 16.80
CA PHE A 9 27.17 6.37 15.52
C PHE A 9 27.11 7.90 15.41
N ALA A 10 27.65 8.44 14.33
CA ALA A 10 27.56 9.87 14.01
C ALA A 10 26.12 10.28 13.66
N TRP A 11 25.86 11.58 13.57
CA TRP A 11 24.51 12.13 13.37
C TRP A 11 23.88 11.72 12.02
N TRP A 12 24.67 11.62 10.95
CA TRP A 12 24.21 11.21 9.62
C TRP A 12 23.83 9.73 9.54
N SER A 13 24.31 8.91 10.49
CA SER A 13 23.88 7.52 10.72
C SER A 13 23.02 7.40 11.98
N GLY A 14 22.35 8.48 12.41
CA GLY A 14 21.69 8.57 13.70
C GLY A 14 20.62 7.51 13.94
N ASN A 15 19.94 7.03 12.89
CA ASN A 15 18.93 5.99 13.00
C ASN A 15 19.50 4.62 13.38
N ALA A 16 20.79 4.36 13.15
CA ALA A 16 21.44 3.13 13.61
C ALA A 16 21.46 3.01 15.15
N ARG A 17 21.28 4.14 15.86
CA ARG A 17 21.11 4.15 17.32
C ARG A 17 19.82 3.47 17.78
N LEU A 18 18.87 3.23 16.86
CA LEU A 18 17.56 2.67 17.17
C LEU A 18 17.50 1.14 17.17
N ILE A 19 18.60 0.46 16.80
CA ILE A 19 18.62 -1.00 16.58
C ILE A 19 18.08 -1.78 17.80
N ASN A 20 18.45 -1.37 19.02
CA ASN A 20 18.09 -2.08 20.26
C ASN A 20 17.11 -1.29 21.15
N VAL A 21 16.40 -0.29 20.61
CA VAL A 21 15.34 0.44 21.33
C VAL A 21 14.01 0.25 20.63
N SER A 22 13.44 -0.94 20.80
CA SER A 22 12.29 -1.47 20.05
C SER A 22 11.06 -0.55 20.09
N GLY A 23 10.81 0.15 21.21
CA GLY A 23 9.71 1.10 21.33
C GLY A 23 9.88 2.35 20.47
N LYS A 24 11.08 2.93 20.48
CA LYS A 24 11.40 4.07 19.60
C LYS A 24 11.45 3.68 18.13
N LEU A 25 11.99 2.51 17.83
CA LEU A 25 12.03 2.00 16.46
C LEU A 25 10.62 1.71 15.94
N LEU A 26 9.72 1.17 16.76
CA LEU A 26 8.29 1.06 16.44
C LEU A 26 7.69 2.42 16.10
N GLY A 27 7.94 3.43 16.95
CA GLY A 27 7.48 4.80 16.71
C GLY A 27 7.95 5.37 15.37
N ALA A 28 9.23 5.17 15.02
CA ALA A 28 9.77 5.59 13.74
C ALA A 28 9.08 4.91 12.55
N HIS A 29 8.82 3.60 12.61
CA HIS A 29 8.12 2.86 11.55
C HIS A 29 6.66 3.32 11.40
N VAL A 30 5.94 3.49 12.51
CA VAL A 30 4.54 3.92 12.50
C VAL A 30 4.41 5.36 12.00
N ALA A 31 5.31 6.26 12.42
CA ALA A 31 5.35 7.63 11.91
C ALA A 31 5.65 7.66 10.40
N HIS A 32 6.59 6.84 9.93
CA HIS A 32 6.92 6.73 8.52
C HIS A 32 5.73 6.19 7.69
N ALA A 33 5.00 5.19 8.21
CA ALA A 33 3.75 4.75 7.61
C ALA A 33 2.72 5.88 7.54
N GLY A 34 2.62 6.70 8.59
CA GLY A 34 1.81 7.91 8.60
C GLY A 34 2.16 8.88 7.47
N ILE A 35 3.44 9.10 7.19
CA ILE A 35 3.89 9.97 6.09
C ILE A 35 3.47 9.42 4.72
N MET A 36 3.62 8.11 4.49
CA MET A 36 3.19 7.47 3.24
C MET A 36 1.68 7.62 3.01
N VAL A 37 0.89 7.36 4.06
CA VAL A 37 -0.57 7.48 4.01
C VAL A 37 -1.02 8.94 3.89
N PHE A 38 -0.31 9.87 4.52
CA PHE A 38 -0.54 11.31 4.37
C PHE A 38 -0.33 11.75 2.93
N TRP A 39 0.79 11.34 2.31
CA TRP A 39 1.07 11.65 0.90
C TRP A 39 -0.04 11.11 -0.01
N ALA A 40 -0.46 9.86 0.17
CA ALA A 40 -1.52 9.27 -0.63
C ALA A 40 -2.83 10.09 -0.54
N GLY A 41 -3.23 10.49 0.68
CA GLY A 41 -4.42 11.30 0.89
C GLY A 41 -4.31 12.72 0.32
N ALA A 42 -3.26 13.44 0.70
CA ALA A 42 -3.03 14.82 0.27
C ALA A 42 -2.84 14.94 -1.24
N MET A 43 -2.05 14.04 -1.85
CA MET A 43 -1.82 14.03 -3.29
C MET A 43 -3.09 13.66 -4.06
N THR A 44 -3.90 12.71 -3.57
CA THR A 44 -5.19 12.39 -4.22
C THR A 44 -6.14 13.59 -4.19
N LEU A 45 -6.25 14.29 -3.06
CA LEU A 45 -7.07 15.50 -2.95
C LEU A 45 -6.54 16.64 -3.82
N PHE A 46 -5.21 16.75 -3.94
CA PHE A 46 -4.58 17.69 -4.88
C PHE A 46 -5.00 17.38 -6.31
N GLU A 47 -4.88 16.14 -6.78
CA GLU A 47 -5.30 15.74 -8.14
C GLU A 47 -6.79 16.01 -8.36
N VAL A 48 -7.65 15.65 -7.40
CA VAL A 48 -9.11 15.92 -7.48
C VAL A 48 -9.38 17.41 -7.60
N SER A 49 -8.67 18.27 -6.87
CA SER A 49 -8.86 19.73 -6.94
C SER A 49 -8.37 20.37 -8.23
N HIS A 50 -7.47 19.71 -8.97
CA HIS A 50 -6.92 20.19 -10.25
C HIS A 50 -7.52 19.47 -11.46
N PHE A 51 -8.46 18.55 -11.25
CA PHE A 51 -9.07 17.75 -12.31
C PHE A 51 -9.94 18.61 -13.23
N ILE A 52 -9.62 18.57 -14.53
CA ILE A 52 -10.37 19.18 -15.62
C ILE A 52 -11.05 18.04 -16.40
N PRO A 53 -12.39 17.90 -16.34
CA PRO A 53 -13.11 16.79 -16.96
C PRO A 53 -12.95 16.68 -18.48
N GLU A 54 -12.73 17.80 -19.16
CA GLU A 54 -12.63 17.87 -20.62
C GLU A 54 -11.27 17.36 -21.15
N LYS A 55 -10.33 17.05 -20.25
CA LYS A 55 -8.97 16.59 -20.61
C LYS A 55 -8.74 15.13 -20.18
N PRO A 56 -8.00 14.34 -20.97
CA PRO A 56 -7.53 13.04 -20.54
C PRO A 56 -6.68 13.13 -19.26
N LEU A 57 -6.73 12.10 -18.41
CA LEU A 57 -5.96 12.07 -17.15
C LEU A 57 -4.44 12.21 -17.38
N TYR A 58 -3.93 11.59 -18.44
CA TYR A 58 -2.50 11.57 -18.75
C TYR A 58 -1.94 12.93 -19.20
N GLU A 59 -2.79 13.89 -19.60
CA GLU A 59 -2.36 15.25 -19.97
C GLU A 59 -2.27 16.18 -18.76
N GLN A 60 -2.74 15.75 -17.59
CA GLN A 60 -2.89 16.58 -16.39
C GLN A 60 -1.83 16.27 -15.33
N GLY A 61 -0.89 15.37 -15.61
CA GLY A 61 0.18 14.99 -14.68
C GLY A 61 -0.29 14.15 -13.49
N PHE A 62 -1.45 13.49 -13.61
CA PHE A 62 -2.01 12.66 -12.54
C PHE A 62 -1.37 11.28 -12.52
N ILE A 63 -1.12 10.80 -11.30
CA ILE A 63 -0.63 9.45 -11.05
C ILE A 63 -1.55 8.67 -10.13
N LEU A 64 -2.33 9.30 -9.24
CA LEU A 64 -3.19 8.57 -8.28
C LEU A 64 -4.59 8.30 -8.81
N ILE A 65 -5.26 9.28 -9.42
CA ILE A 65 -6.57 9.09 -10.06
C ILE A 65 -6.53 7.95 -11.09
N PRO A 66 -5.51 7.80 -11.97
CA PRO A 66 -5.38 6.64 -12.85
C PRO A 66 -5.39 5.29 -12.12
N HIS A 67 -4.75 5.17 -10.95
CA HIS A 67 -4.79 3.94 -10.16
C HIS A 67 -6.21 3.65 -9.65
N LEU A 68 -6.95 4.67 -9.21
CA LEU A 68 -8.32 4.52 -8.72
C LEU A 68 -9.32 4.22 -9.86
N ALA A 69 -9.15 4.85 -11.02
CA ALA A 69 -9.93 4.56 -12.22
C ALA A 69 -9.67 3.12 -12.70
N THR A 70 -8.42 2.65 -12.65
CA THR A 70 -8.09 1.25 -12.97
C THR A 70 -8.85 0.27 -12.06
N LEU A 71 -9.03 0.61 -10.77
CA LEU A 71 -9.86 -0.16 -9.84
C LEU A 71 -11.37 -0.06 -10.08
N GLY A 72 -11.81 0.59 -11.17
CA GLY A 72 -13.22 0.74 -11.56
C GLY A 72 -13.99 1.81 -10.80
N TRP A 73 -13.33 2.64 -9.99
CA TRP A 73 -14.02 3.73 -9.30
C TRP A 73 -14.14 4.95 -10.21
N GLY A 74 -15.34 5.55 -10.28
CA GLY A 74 -15.53 6.86 -10.91
C GLY A 74 -15.33 6.91 -12.42
N VAL A 75 -15.15 5.75 -13.06
CA VAL A 75 -14.90 5.59 -14.50
C VAL A 75 -16.01 4.76 -15.15
N GLY A 76 -16.32 5.06 -16.41
CA GLY A 76 -17.29 4.34 -17.24
C GLY A 76 -16.72 3.92 -18.60
N PRO A 77 -17.60 3.65 -19.58
CA PRO A 77 -17.21 3.24 -20.92
C PRO A 77 -16.19 4.19 -21.57
N GLY A 78 -15.22 3.63 -22.29
CA GLY A 78 -14.15 4.39 -22.94
C GLY A 78 -13.15 5.02 -21.98
N GLY A 79 -13.27 4.78 -20.66
CA GLY A 79 -12.38 5.38 -19.66
C GLY A 79 -12.81 6.79 -19.24
N GLU A 80 -14.05 7.18 -19.56
CA GLU A 80 -14.60 8.49 -19.17
C GLU A 80 -14.77 8.59 -17.65
N ILE A 81 -14.32 9.70 -17.06
CA ILE A 81 -14.50 9.96 -15.64
C ILE A 81 -15.91 10.50 -15.39
N ILE A 82 -16.80 9.61 -14.94
CA ILE A 82 -18.21 9.91 -14.67
C ILE A 82 -18.47 10.45 -13.25
N SER A 83 -17.54 10.24 -12.32
CA SER A 83 -17.66 10.76 -10.95
C SER A 83 -16.30 10.88 -10.26
N THR A 84 -16.01 12.06 -9.69
CA THR A 84 -14.82 12.30 -8.88
C THR A 84 -15.02 12.01 -7.38
N TYR A 85 -16.26 11.76 -6.96
CA TYR A 85 -16.59 11.55 -5.56
C TYR A 85 -15.84 10.35 -4.93
N PRO A 86 -15.71 9.18 -5.58
CA PRO A 86 -14.90 8.09 -5.04
C PRO A 86 -13.43 8.48 -4.79
N TYR A 87 -12.84 9.31 -5.66
CA TYR A 87 -11.47 9.78 -5.51
C TYR A 87 -11.33 10.72 -4.31
N PHE A 88 -12.31 11.62 -4.13
CA PHE A 88 -12.38 12.47 -2.94
C PHE A 88 -12.47 11.65 -1.65
N VAL A 89 -13.34 10.63 -1.61
CA VAL A 89 -13.49 9.73 -0.45
C VAL A 89 -12.17 9.03 -0.14
N VAL A 90 -11.49 8.47 -1.15
CA VAL A 90 -10.18 7.84 -0.98
C VAL A 90 -9.17 8.82 -0.38
N GLY A 91 -9.10 10.04 -0.93
CA GLY A 91 -8.20 11.09 -0.44
C GLY A 91 -8.45 11.45 1.02
N VAL A 92 -9.72 11.67 1.41
CA VAL A 92 -10.10 12.00 2.79
C VAL A 92 -9.81 10.86 3.75
N VAL A 93 -10.17 9.62 3.41
CA VAL A 93 -9.95 8.45 4.28
C VAL A 93 -8.47 8.25 4.56
N HIS A 94 -7.60 8.37 3.54
CA HIS A 94 -6.16 8.29 3.74
C HIS A 94 -5.65 9.46 4.59
N LEU A 95 -6.07 10.69 4.30
CA LEU A 95 -5.62 11.86 5.05
C LEU A 95 -5.95 11.76 6.55
N ILE A 96 -7.18 11.35 6.90
CA ILE A 96 -7.58 11.16 8.30
C ILE A 96 -6.84 9.99 8.95
N SER A 97 -6.69 8.86 8.25
CA SER A 97 -5.95 7.71 8.75
C SER A 97 -4.48 8.05 9.05
N SER A 98 -3.88 8.93 8.24
CA SER A 98 -2.50 9.39 8.44
C SER A 98 -2.31 10.12 9.77
N ALA A 99 -3.31 10.84 10.26
CA ALA A 99 -3.25 11.53 11.54
C ALA A 99 -3.19 10.52 12.70
N VAL A 100 -3.98 9.44 12.63
CA VAL A 100 -3.97 8.36 13.64
C VAL A 100 -2.59 7.69 13.68
N LEU A 101 -2.03 7.36 12.52
CA LEU A 101 -0.68 6.78 12.42
C LEU A 101 0.39 7.76 12.93
N GLY A 102 0.32 9.03 12.54
CA GLY A 102 1.25 10.06 12.98
C GLY A 102 1.26 10.24 14.50
N ILE A 103 0.08 10.31 15.12
CA ILE A 103 -0.06 10.40 16.58
C ILE A 103 0.56 9.18 17.27
N GLY A 104 0.24 7.96 16.81
CA GLY A 104 0.84 6.73 17.34
C GLY A 104 2.36 6.70 17.20
N GLY A 105 2.87 7.10 16.04
CA GLY A 105 4.31 7.18 15.75
C GLY A 105 5.05 8.18 16.65
N ILE A 106 4.48 9.37 16.86
CA ILE A 106 5.03 10.39 17.76
C ILE A 106 5.03 9.89 19.21
N TYR A 107 3.91 9.31 19.66
CA TYR A 107 3.79 8.75 21.00
C TYR A 107 4.88 7.72 21.27
N HIS A 108 5.02 6.70 20.42
CA HIS A 108 6.02 5.65 20.62
C HIS A 108 7.46 6.15 20.45
N SER A 109 7.69 7.19 19.65
CA SER A 109 9.04 7.75 19.47
C SER A 109 9.51 8.58 20.67
N LEU A 110 8.59 9.34 21.30
CA LEU A 110 8.95 10.40 22.26
C LEU A 110 8.46 10.16 23.69
N LEU A 111 7.28 9.57 23.88
CA LEU A 111 6.60 9.49 25.19
C LEU A 111 6.48 8.05 25.74
N GLY A 112 6.31 7.08 24.85
CA GLY A 112 6.24 5.66 25.21
C GLY A 112 7.57 5.11 25.73
N PRO A 113 7.57 3.86 26.22
CA PRO A 113 8.79 3.22 26.71
C PRO A 113 9.81 3.03 25.58
N ASP A 114 11.09 3.18 25.91
CA ASP A 114 12.18 3.07 24.92
C ASP A 114 12.35 1.62 24.40
N THR A 115 12.09 0.65 25.26
CA THR A 115 12.13 -0.80 25.01
C THR A 115 10.80 -1.44 25.41
N LEU A 116 10.41 -2.53 24.73
CA LEU A 116 9.12 -3.20 24.93
C LEU A 116 9.24 -4.55 25.64
N GLU A 117 10.46 -5.08 25.75
CA GLU A 117 10.77 -6.45 26.15
C GLU A 117 10.29 -6.78 27.57
N GLU A 118 10.46 -5.84 28.50
CA GLU A 118 10.12 -6.05 29.92
C GLU A 118 8.62 -5.83 30.19
N SER A 119 8.06 -4.73 29.68
CA SER A 119 6.67 -4.34 29.97
C SER A 119 5.65 -5.06 29.09
N PHE A 120 6.03 -5.44 27.87
CA PHE A 120 5.15 -6.01 26.87
C PHE A 120 5.81 -7.18 26.10
N PRO A 121 6.02 -8.35 26.74
CA PRO A 121 6.80 -9.46 26.15
C PRO A 121 6.28 -9.97 24.80
N PHE A 122 4.97 -9.86 24.55
CA PHE A 122 4.39 -10.19 23.25
C PHE A 122 4.86 -9.25 22.14
N PHE A 123 5.07 -7.97 22.43
CA PHE A 123 5.51 -6.96 21.45
C PHE A 123 7.04 -6.74 21.44
N GLY A 124 7.73 -7.01 22.54
CA GLY A 124 9.20 -6.97 22.61
C GLY A 124 9.87 -8.08 21.80
N TYR A 125 11.10 -7.84 21.36
CA TYR A 125 11.85 -8.79 20.54
C TYR A 125 13.36 -8.61 20.67
N ASP A 126 14.10 -9.70 20.40
CA ASP A 126 15.54 -9.67 20.13
C ASP A 126 15.75 -10.08 18.67
N TRP A 127 16.54 -9.32 17.91
CA TRP A 127 16.93 -9.65 16.53
C TRP A 127 17.55 -11.05 16.38
N ARG A 128 18.13 -11.58 17.47
CA ARG A 128 18.74 -12.91 17.52
C ARG A 128 17.74 -14.02 17.79
N ASP A 129 16.55 -13.70 18.30
CA ASP A 129 15.47 -14.68 18.48
C ASP A 129 14.83 -15.00 17.13
N LYS A 130 15.33 -16.08 16.53
CA LYS A 130 14.84 -16.57 15.24
C LYS A 130 13.35 -16.88 15.26
N ASN A 131 12.84 -17.44 16.36
CA ASN A 131 11.43 -17.80 16.47
C ASN A 131 10.56 -16.54 16.49
N LYS A 132 10.94 -15.54 17.29
CA LYS A 132 10.22 -14.25 17.32
C LYS A 132 10.27 -13.54 15.97
N MET A 133 11.41 -13.52 15.30
CA MET A 133 11.55 -12.94 13.95
C MET A 133 10.64 -13.64 12.93
N THR A 134 10.61 -14.98 12.91
CA THR A 134 9.71 -15.72 12.00
C THR A 134 8.23 -15.55 12.34
N SER A 135 7.89 -15.37 13.62
CA SER A 135 6.51 -15.11 14.05
C SER A 135 6.03 -13.75 13.57
N ILE A 136 6.84 -12.69 13.74
CA ILE A 136 6.54 -11.35 13.22
C ILE A 136 6.41 -11.38 11.68
N LEU A 137 7.34 -12.05 10.99
CA LEU A 137 7.26 -12.23 9.54
C LEU A 137 5.96 -12.95 9.13
N GLY A 138 5.60 -14.04 9.79
CA GLY A 138 4.39 -14.81 9.50
C GLY A 138 3.11 -13.98 9.62
N ILE A 139 3.01 -13.15 10.66
CA ILE A 139 1.87 -12.23 10.84
C ILE A 139 1.79 -11.22 9.69
N HIS A 140 2.92 -10.61 9.29
CA HIS A 140 2.93 -9.69 8.15
C HIS A 140 2.55 -10.37 6.83
N LEU A 141 3.00 -11.61 6.61
CA LEU A 141 2.61 -12.40 5.42
C LEU A 141 1.10 -12.67 5.37
N ILE A 142 0.46 -12.89 6.53
CA ILE A 142 -1.01 -13.02 6.59
C ILE A 142 -1.69 -11.71 6.17
N PHE A 143 -1.24 -10.56 6.68
CA PHE A 143 -1.80 -9.26 6.27
C PHE A 143 -1.59 -8.97 4.78
N LEU A 144 -0.42 -9.30 4.23
CA LEU A 144 -0.17 -9.19 2.78
C LEU A 144 -1.10 -10.12 1.98
N GLY A 145 -1.32 -11.35 2.44
CA GLY A 145 -2.27 -12.28 1.84
C GLY A 145 -3.71 -11.76 1.85
N ILE A 146 -4.14 -11.15 2.96
CA ILE A 146 -5.46 -10.49 3.06
C ILE A 146 -5.55 -9.33 2.05
N GLY A 147 -4.51 -8.50 1.93
CA GLY A 147 -4.46 -7.40 0.95
C GLY A 147 -4.56 -7.90 -0.49
N SER A 148 -3.83 -8.96 -0.84
CA SER A 148 -3.92 -9.60 -2.16
C SER A 148 -5.33 -10.17 -2.43
N TYR A 149 -5.94 -10.81 -1.44
CA TYR A 149 -7.29 -11.35 -1.56
C TYR A 149 -8.35 -10.26 -1.69
N ALA A 150 -8.17 -9.10 -1.03
CA ALA A 150 -9.10 -7.98 -1.13
C ALA A 150 -9.23 -7.46 -2.57
N LEU A 151 -8.14 -7.44 -3.35
CA LEU A 151 -8.19 -7.11 -4.77
C LEU A 151 -8.98 -8.15 -5.57
N ALA A 152 -8.73 -9.44 -5.33
CA ALA A 152 -9.45 -10.52 -6.01
C ALA A 152 -10.96 -10.47 -5.70
N ALA A 153 -11.32 -10.35 -4.42
CA ALA A 153 -12.70 -10.20 -3.98
C ALA A 153 -13.36 -8.96 -4.60
N ARG A 154 -12.62 -7.85 -4.73
CA ARG A 154 -13.13 -6.64 -5.39
C ARG A 154 -13.50 -6.86 -6.85
N CYS A 155 -12.66 -7.57 -7.59
CA CYS A 155 -12.85 -7.82 -9.01
C CYS A 155 -14.01 -8.80 -9.29
N MET A 156 -14.28 -9.72 -8.36
CA MET A 156 -15.33 -10.74 -8.50
C MET A 156 -16.71 -10.20 -8.13
N SER A 157 -17.76 -10.75 -8.74
CA SER A 157 -19.14 -10.48 -8.37
C SER A 157 -19.56 -11.28 -7.11
N GLY A 158 -20.72 -10.94 -6.52
CA GLY A 158 -21.38 -11.78 -5.50
C GLY A 158 -20.83 -11.73 -4.08
N ASN A 159 -19.90 -10.83 -3.75
CA ASN A 159 -19.35 -10.64 -2.40
C ASN A 159 -19.43 -9.17 -1.91
N LEU A 160 -19.09 -8.94 -0.64
CA LEU A 160 -19.19 -7.62 0.01
C LEU A 160 -18.29 -6.53 -0.62
N LEU A 161 -17.21 -6.92 -1.29
CA LEU A 161 -16.24 -6.00 -1.90
C LEU A 161 -16.46 -5.81 -3.40
N SER A 162 -17.50 -6.41 -4.01
CA SER A 162 -17.71 -6.44 -5.46
C SER A 162 -17.88 -5.04 -6.05
N TYR A 163 -16.86 -4.56 -6.76
CA TYR A 163 -16.89 -3.31 -7.54
C TYR A 163 -16.38 -3.48 -8.97
N GLY A 164 -15.81 -4.64 -9.31
CA GLY A 164 -15.20 -4.88 -10.61
C GLY A 164 -13.85 -4.16 -10.76
N VAL A 165 -13.38 -4.11 -12.00
CA VAL A 165 -12.13 -3.46 -12.43
C VAL A 165 -12.33 -2.89 -13.82
N TYR A 166 -11.63 -1.82 -14.17
CA TYR A 166 -11.66 -1.31 -15.54
C TYR A 166 -10.88 -2.24 -16.47
N ASP A 167 -11.54 -2.77 -17.50
CA ASP A 167 -10.91 -3.61 -18.52
C ASP A 167 -10.87 -2.87 -19.87
N THR A 168 -9.66 -2.50 -20.30
CA THR A 168 -9.45 -1.89 -21.62
C THR A 168 -9.74 -2.84 -22.79
N TRP A 169 -9.79 -4.15 -22.55
CA TRP A 169 -10.05 -5.20 -23.54
C TRP A 169 -11.51 -5.67 -23.57
N ALA A 170 -12.40 -4.99 -22.85
CA ALA A 170 -13.81 -5.35 -22.86
C ALA A 170 -14.40 -5.30 -24.29
N PRO A 171 -15.24 -6.29 -24.69
CA PRO A 171 -15.84 -6.32 -26.02
C PRO A 171 -16.69 -5.08 -26.29
N GLY A 172 -16.42 -4.37 -27.40
CA GLY A 172 -17.11 -3.13 -27.75
C GLY A 172 -16.46 -1.85 -27.23
N GLY A 173 -15.34 -1.95 -26.50
CA GLY A 173 -14.61 -0.83 -25.94
C GLY A 173 -14.41 -0.99 -24.43
N GLY A 174 -13.37 -0.36 -23.87
CA GLY A 174 -13.01 -0.55 -22.46
C GLY A 174 -14.11 -0.09 -21.50
N ASP A 175 -14.39 -0.86 -20.46
CA ASP A 175 -15.42 -0.57 -19.46
C ASP A 175 -15.13 -1.29 -18.13
N VAL A 176 -15.82 -0.89 -17.06
CA VAL A 176 -15.77 -1.58 -15.77
C VAL A 176 -16.53 -2.91 -15.87
N ARG A 177 -15.87 -4.01 -15.49
CA ARG A 177 -16.51 -5.32 -15.45
C ARG A 177 -16.11 -6.14 -14.24
N PHE A 178 -16.96 -7.13 -13.94
CA PHE A 178 -16.63 -8.19 -13.01
C PHE A 178 -15.78 -9.28 -13.69
N VAL A 179 -14.98 -9.96 -12.88
CA VAL A 179 -14.18 -11.13 -13.28
C VAL A 179 -14.82 -12.36 -12.66
N ASP A 180 -15.78 -12.97 -13.36
CA ASP A 180 -16.51 -14.13 -12.84
C ASP A 180 -15.72 -15.45 -12.98
N ASN A 181 -14.76 -15.49 -13.91
CA ASN A 181 -13.96 -16.67 -14.22
C ASN A 181 -12.45 -16.35 -14.18
N PRO A 182 -11.86 -16.16 -12.99
CA PRO A 182 -10.42 -15.95 -12.86
C PRO A 182 -9.66 -17.21 -13.30
N THR A 183 -8.47 -17.02 -13.88
CA THR A 183 -7.61 -18.16 -14.24
C THR A 183 -7.06 -18.81 -12.98
N LEU A 184 -7.39 -20.08 -12.74
CA LEU A 184 -6.91 -20.87 -11.61
C LEU A 184 -5.90 -21.96 -12.02
N ASN A 185 -5.63 -22.12 -13.31
CA ASN A 185 -4.70 -23.11 -13.80
C ASN A 185 -3.26 -22.75 -13.37
N PRO A 186 -2.60 -23.55 -12.50
CA PRO A 186 -1.27 -23.22 -12.01
C PRO A 186 -0.20 -23.19 -13.10
N PHE A 187 -0.37 -23.97 -14.18
CA PHE A 187 0.57 -23.96 -15.30
C PHE A 187 0.56 -22.63 -16.05
N VAL A 188 -0.60 -21.96 -16.13
CA VAL A 188 -0.69 -20.62 -16.71
C VAL A 188 -0.08 -19.59 -15.77
N ILE A 189 -0.48 -19.62 -14.48
CA ILE A 189 -0.03 -18.65 -13.47
C ILE A 189 1.49 -18.69 -13.28
N PHE A 190 2.05 -19.87 -12.99
CA PHE A 190 3.50 -20.03 -12.80
C PHE A 190 4.25 -20.01 -14.14
N GLY A 191 3.57 -20.28 -15.26
CA GLY A 191 4.13 -20.13 -16.60
C GLY A 191 4.67 -18.72 -16.84
N TYR A 192 3.93 -17.67 -16.44
CA TYR A 192 4.41 -16.29 -16.54
C TYR A 192 5.73 -16.06 -15.80
N ALA A 193 5.90 -16.64 -14.61
CA ALA A 193 7.12 -16.50 -13.82
C ALA A 193 8.36 -17.18 -14.45
N LEU A 194 8.14 -18.09 -15.41
CA LEU A 194 9.20 -18.85 -16.08
C LEU A 194 9.45 -18.36 -17.53
N LYS A 195 8.68 -17.39 -18.03
CA LYS A 195 8.90 -16.78 -19.34
C LYS A 195 10.22 -15.99 -19.37
N SER A 196 10.82 -15.91 -20.56
CA SER A 196 12.00 -15.09 -20.79
C SER A 196 11.71 -13.60 -20.52
N PRO A 197 12.66 -12.84 -19.95
CA PRO A 197 12.51 -11.39 -19.80
C PRO A 197 12.82 -10.61 -21.09
N PHE A 198 13.21 -11.29 -22.19
CA PHE A 198 13.57 -10.63 -23.44
C PHE A 198 12.35 -10.34 -24.33
N GLY A 199 12.58 -9.54 -25.39
CA GLY A 199 11.55 -9.14 -26.35
C GLY A 199 10.83 -10.32 -26.99
N GLY A 200 9.51 -10.22 -27.09
CA GLY A 200 8.61 -11.29 -27.55
C GLY A 200 7.97 -12.11 -26.43
N ASP A 201 8.63 -12.24 -25.27
CA ASP A 201 8.10 -13.00 -24.13
C ASP A 201 7.64 -12.11 -22.96
N GLY A 202 8.51 -11.23 -22.47
CA GLY A 202 8.17 -10.18 -21.51
C GLY A 202 7.90 -10.61 -20.05
N TRP A 203 8.29 -11.82 -19.63
CA TRP A 203 8.09 -12.33 -18.26
C TRP A 203 6.68 -12.01 -17.68
N ILE A 204 6.58 -11.55 -16.44
CA ILE A 204 5.32 -11.16 -15.78
C ILE A 204 4.70 -9.87 -16.34
N VAL A 205 5.45 -9.08 -17.12
CA VAL A 205 4.94 -7.84 -17.75
C VAL A 205 4.00 -8.17 -18.92
N SER A 206 4.03 -9.41 -19.42
CA SER A 206 3.18 -9.88 -20.52
C SER A 206 1.77 -10.32 -20.11
N ILE A 207 1.37 -10.10 -18.85
CA ILE A 207 0.03 -10.43 -18.33
C ILE A 207 -1.07 -9.57 -18.96
#